data_AF-A0A6L4WUD5-F1
#
_entry.id   AF-A0A6L4WUD5-F1
#
_cell.length_a   1.000
_cell.length_b   1.000
_cell.length_c   1.000
_cell.angle_alpha   90.00
_cell.angle_beta   90.00
_cell.angle_gamma   90.00
#
_symmetry.space_group_name_H-M   'P 1'
#
loop_
_entity.id
_entity.type
_entity.pdbx_description
1 polymer ?
#
loop_
_entity_poly.entity_id
_entity_poly.type
_entity_poly.pdbx_seq_one_letter_code
_entity_poly.pdbx_strand_id
1 'polypeptide(L)'
;MVDTGFDLDRATQGLNNDDNSNDKNHNDKESTTLIGAASEIQQYSVFEKEQKKHINSNFFTLGKVIEFFKIGFVNGFIEGIVLINMIIFLQVIYPTFKEYFLNQGLTANEKFIWFMISYFPMIILTIWLSTLARFYHGSITKKATLSLLTGRTLAFLAKALIVFFLFSAIYEVSMNSQEATYHFLSFFTVIVEFFLPDNYILTNDDLWNYYINYIIPSLKETTINTFIGLVIFAVIPYIIVITTGIVRVVKQVKGGKTYDEY
;
A
#
# COMPACT_ATOMS: atom_id res chain seq x y z
N MET A 1 45.80 -18.99 -41.15
CA MET A 1 45.07 -19.41 -39.95
C MET A 1 44.57 -18.14 -39.29
N VAL A 2 43.27 -17.88 -39.40
CA VAL A 2 42.66 -16.58 -39.11
C VAL A 2 42.13 -16.58 -37.68
N ASP A 3 42.48 -15.48 -37.03
CA ASP A 3 42.14 -14.97 -35.72
C ASP A 3 40.63 -15.03 -35.42
N THR A 4 40.25 -15.46 -34.22
CA THR A 4 38.87 -15.39 -33.70
C THR A 4 38.84 -14.49 -32.48
N GLY A 5 39.09 -13.21 -32.72
CA GLY A 5 38.71 -12.14 -31.80
C GLY A 5 37.19 -12.10 -31.70
N PHE A 6 36.67 -12.30 -30.49
CA PHE A 6 35.26 -12.12 -30.18
C PHE A 6 34.89 -10.65 -30.43
N ASP A 7 34.07 -10.44 -31.45
CA ASP A 7 33.83 -9.16 -32.12
C ASP A 7 32.95 -8.23 -31.25
N LEU A 8 33.61 -7.47 -30.38
CA LEU A 8 32.99 -6.52 -29.45
C LEU A 8 32.21 -5.41 -30.20
N ASP A 9 32.61 -5.10 -31.43
CA ASP A 9 31.96 -4.10 -32.28
C ASP A 9 30.56 -4.51 -32.73
N ARG A 10 30.30 -5.81 -32.87
CA ARG A 10 29.00 -6.33 -33.28
C ARG A 10 27.95 -6.27 -32.16
N ALA A 11 28.40 -6.28 -30.90
CA ALA A 11 27.52 -6.09 -29.74
C ALA A 11 27.15 -4.61 -29.52
N THR A 12 28.05 -3.68 -29.87
CA THR A 12 27.79 -2.23 -29.79
C THR A 12 26.98 -1.69 -30.97
N GLN A 13 27.07 -2.28 -32.16
CA GLN A 13 26.22 -1.88 -33.30
C GLN A 13 24.75 -2.29 -33.15
N GLY A 14 24.44 -3.31 -32.34
CA GLY A 14 23.07 -3.68 -32.00
C GLY A 14 22.37 -2.71 -31.04
N LEU A 15 23.09 -1.76 -30.44
CA LEU A 15 22.56 -0.75 -29.52
C LEU A 15 22.38 0.64 -30.18
N ASN A 16 22.86 0.83 -31.41
CA ASN A 16 22.88 2.13 -32.08
C ASN A 16 21.94 2.22 -33.29
N ASN A 17 21.19 1.17 -33.61
CA ASN A 17 20.27 1.12 -34.76
C ASN A 17 18.78 1.04 -34.38
N ASP A 18 18.41 1.49 -33.18
CA ASP A 18 17.01 1.76 -32.83
C ASP A 18 16.71 3.27 -32.94
N ASP A 19 16.95 3.82 -34.13
CA ASP A 19 16.28 5.03 -34.59
C ASP A 19 14.83 4.67 -34.96
N ASN A 20 14.02 4.43 -33.93
CA ASN A 20 12.57 4.49 -34.08
C ASN A 20 11.95 5.15 -32.85
N SER A 21 11.69 6.45 -32.99
CA SER A 21 11.13 7.37 -32.01
C SER A 21 9.67 7.07 -31.62
N ASN A 22 9.21 5.82 -31.74
CA ASN A 22 7.86 5.37 -31.40
C ASN A 22 7.80 4.25 -30.34
N ASP A 23 8.92 3.68 -29.88
CA ASP A 23 8.92 2.57 -28.90
C ASP A 23 9.29 2.98 -27.46
N LYS A 24 9.57 4.27 -27.21
CA LYS A 24 9.84 4.79 -25.86
C LYS A 24 8.60 4.85 -24.95
N ASN A 25 7.39 4.70 -25.49
CA ASN A 25 6.16 4.82 -24.70
C ASN A 25 5.69 3.51 -24.03
N HIS A 26 6.27 2.35 -24.39
CA HIS A 26 5.82 1.07 -23.85
C HIS A 26 6.64 0.57 -22.65
N ASN A 27 7.96 0.81 -22.64
CA ASN A 27 8.84 0.38 -21.54
C ASN A 27 8.86 1.34 -20.34
N ASP A 28 8.62 2.64 -20.56
CA ASP A 28 8.58 3.64 -19.46
C ASP A 28 7.31 3.52 -18.61
N LYS A 29 6.24 2.91 -19.14
CA LYS A 29 4.99 2.71 -18.39
C LYS A 29 5.07 1.53 -17.42
N GLU A 30 5.84 0.49 -17.74
CA GLU A 30 5.89 -0.71 -16.92
C GLU A 30 6.57 -0.43 -15.58
N SER A 31 7.66 0.36 -15.56
CA SER A 31 8.37 0.74 -14.32
C SER A 31 7.54 1.59 -13.35
N THR A 32 6.48 2.27 -13.79
CA THR A 32 5.66 3.13 -12.91
C THR A 32 4.74 2.36 -11.97
N THR A 33 4.55 1.06 -12.18
CA THR A 33 3.65 0.22 -11.39
C THR A 33 4.39 -0.57 -10.32
N LEU A 34 3.69 -0.93 -9.23
CA LEU A 34 4.26 -1.75 -8.16
C LEU A 34 4.79 -3.11 -8.67
N ILE A 35 4.14 -3.66 -9.70
CA ILE A 35 4.51 -4.91 -10.36
C ILE A 35 5.78 -4.73 -11.21
N GLY A 36 5.87 -3.64 -11.98
CA GLY A 36 7.08 -3.35 -12.75
C GLY A 36 8.29 -3.12 -11.85
N ALA A 37 8.13 -2.38 -10.75
CA ALA A 37 9.18 -2.22 -9.75
C ALA A 37 9.61 -3.56 -9.13
N ALA A 38 8.66 -4.45 -8.82
CA ALA A 38 8.96 -5.78 -8.32
C ALA A 38 9.71 -6.63 -9.37
N SER A 39 9.33 -6.55 -10.64
CA SER A 39 10.01 -7.21 -11.77
C SER A 39 11.44 -6.69 -11.95
N GLU A 40 11.66 -5.38 -11.89
CA GLU A 40 12.99 -4.78 -12.00
C GLU A 40 13.90 -5.22 -10.82
N ILE A 41 13.37 -5.29 -9.60
CA ILE A 41 14.08 -5.86 -8.44
C ILE A 41 14.43 -7.34 -8.67
N GLN A 42 13.53 -8.12 -9.29
CA GLN A 42 13.81 -9.52 -9.62
C GLN A 42 14.94 -9.63 -10.64
N GLN A 43 14.90 -8.83 -11.71
CA GLN A 43 15.95 -8.79 -12.73
C GLN A 43 17.30 -8.44 -12.12
N TYR A 44 17.38 -7.38 -11.31
CA TYR A 44 18.60 -7.02 -10.58
C TYR A 44 19.11 -8.17 -9.71
N SER A 45 18.22 -8.94 -9.07
CA SER A 45 18.61 -10.07 -8.24
C SER A 45 19.21 -11.24 -9.02
N VAL A 46 18.78 -11.45 -10.27
CA VAL A 46 19.33 -12.47 -11.18
C VAL A 46 20.70 -12.03 -11.68
N PHE A 47 20.82 -10.78 -12.15
CA PHE A 47 22.10 -10.21 -12.57
C PHE A 47 23.15 -10.21 -11.45
N GLU A 48 22.78 -9.85 -10.22
CA GLU A 48 23.70 -9.87 -9.08
C GLU A 48 24.14 -11.30 -8.69
N LYS A 49 23.30 -12.31 -8.92
CA LYS A 49 23.66 -13.72 -8.70
C LYS A 49 24.61 -14.25 -9.77
N GLU A 50 24.40 -13.87 -11.03
CA GLU A 50 25.19 -14.34 -12.16
C GLU A 50 26.59 -13.71 -12.20
N GLN A 51 26.72 -12.43 -11.84
CA GLN A 51 28.00 -11.73 -12.02
C GLN A 51 29.04 -11.97 -10.93
N LYS A 52 28.71 -12.53 -9.75
CA LYS A 52 29.61 -12.86 -8.60
C LYS A 52 30.64 -11.78 -8.17
N LYS A 53 30.69 -10.61 -8.81
CA LYS A 53 31.56 -9.47 -8.51
C LYS A 53 30.72 -8.38 -7.88
N HIS A 54 31.29 -7.70 -6.89
CA HIS A 54 30.74 -6.51 -6.26
C HIS A 54 30.44 -5.44 -7.33
N ILE A 55 29.23 -5.45 -7.88
CA ILE A 55 28.74 -4.36 -8.72
C ILE A 55 28.75 -3.12 -7.84
N ASN A 56 29.48 -2.09 -8.27
CA ASN A 56 29.65 -0.87 -7.50
C ASN A 56 28.27 -0.28 -7.22
N SER A 57 27.95 -0.07 -5.94
CA SER A 57 26.64 0.44 -5.50
C SER A 57 26.31 1.85 -6.02
N ASN A 58 27.27 2.49 -6.71
CA ASN A 58 27.14 3.76 -7.41
C ASN A 58 26.47 3.64 -8.80
N PHE A 59 26.34 2.44 -9.38
CA PHE A 59 25.52 2.24 -10.59
C PHE A 59 24.02 2.46 -10.33
N PHE A 60 23.59 2.31 -9.08
CA PHE A 60 22.25 2.70 -8.67
C PHE A 60 22.25 4.20 -8.37
N THR A 61 21.92 4.99 -9.39
CA THR A 61 21.87 6.44 -9.29
C THR A 61 20.82 6.87 -8.26
N LEU A 62 21.04 8.04 -7.65
CA LEU A 62 20.06 8.63 -6.72
C LEU A 62 18.68 8.81 -7.38
N GLY A 63 18.65 9.04 -8.70
CA GLY A 63 17.41 9.08 -9.48
C GLY A 63 16.62 7.78 -9.42
N LYS A 64 17.27 6.63 -9.56
CA LYS A 64 16.62 5.32 -9.44
C LYS A 64 16.11 5.07 -8.02
N VAL A 65 16.85 5.48 -6.99
CA VAL A 65 16.36 5.43 -5.59
C VAL A 65 15.05 6.21 -5.47
N ILE A 66 15.00 7.44 -5.98
CA ILE A 66 13.81 8.31 -5.93
C ILE A 66 12.65 7.72 -6.74
N GLU A 67 12.92 7.06 -7.87
CA GLU A 67 11.90 6.38 -8.68
C GLU A 67 11.21 5.26 -7.90
N PHE A 68 11.97 4.32 -7.31
CA PHE A 68 11.43 3.26 -6.45
C PHE A 68 10.69 3.82 -5.23
N PHE A 69 11.22 4.88 -4.64
CA PHE A 69 10.55 5.59 -3.54
C PHE A 69 9.19 6.13 -3.98
N LYS A 70 9.12 6.84 -5.12
CA LYS A 70 7.89 7.43 -5.66
C LYS A 70 6.86 6.35 -5.96
N ILE A 71 7.28 5.23 -6.55
CA ILE A 71 6.39 4.10 -6.84
C ILE A 71 5.82 3.52 -5.54
N GLY A 72 6.68 3.30 -4.52
CA GLY A 72 6.24 2.86 -3.20
C GLY A 72 5.28 3.84 -2.55
N PHE A 73 5.56 5.14 -2.66
CA PHE A 73 4.74 6.20 -2.08
C PHE A 73 3.36 6.30 -2.74
N VAL A 74 3.29 6.40 -4.07
CA VAL A 74 2.02 6.53 -4.80
C VAL A 74 1.13 5.31 -4.60
N ASN A 75 1.68 4.10 -4.71
CA ASN A 75 0.90 2.88 -4.50
C ASN A 75 0.46 2.73 -3.04
N GLY A 76 1.33 2.96 -2.06
CA GLY A 76 0.94 3.00 -0.65
C GLY A 76 -0.14 4.06 -0.38
N PHE A 77 -0.09 5.18 -1.11
CA PHE A 77 -1.10 6.23 -1.02
C PHE A 77 -2.44 5.83 -1.68
N ILE A 78 -2.47 5.02 -2.73
CA ILE A 78 -3.73 4.51 -3.27
C ILE A 78 -4.30 3.41 -2.36
N GLU A 79 -3.46 2.44 -1.96
CA GLU A 79 -3.84 1.29 -1.14
C GLU A 79 -4.52 1.72 0.17
N GLY A 80 -3.92 2.65 0.91
CA GLY A 80 -4.54 3.08 2.17
C GLY A 80 -5.84 3.88 1.98
N ILE A 81 -6.08 4.52 0.81
CA ILE A 81 -7.37 5.19 0.56
C ILE A 81 -8.45 4.13 0.45
N VAL A 82 -8.19 3.05 -0.29
CA VAL A 82 -9.10 1.91 -0.40
C VAL A 82 -9.37 1.31 0.98
N LEU A 83 -8.33 1.14 1.82
CA LEU A 83 -8.47 0.63 3.18
C LEU A 83 -9.37 1.52 4.04
N ILE A 84 -9.15 2.84 4.06
CA ILE A 84 -9.94 3.77 4.87
C ILE A 84 -11.40 3.74 4.43
N ASN A 85 -11.67 3.77 3.12
CA ASN A 85 -13.03 3.70 2.61
C ASN A 85 -13.71 2.39 3.02
N MET A 86 -13.02 1.26 2.92
CA MET A 86 -13.56 -0.02 3.38
C MET A 86 -13.86 -0.02 4.88
N ILE A 87 -12.98 0.55 5.71
CA ILE A 87 -13.21 0.65 7.15
C ILE A 87 -14.43 1.54 7.44
N ILE A 88 -14.53 2.73 6.83
CA ILE A 88 -15.68 3.62 7.03
C ILE A 88 -16.98 2.91 6.64
N PHE A 89 -17.03 2.31 5.46
CA PHE A 89 -18.27 1.68 4.98
C PHE A 89 -18.64 0.42 5.76
N LEU A 90 -17.70 -0.49 5.99
CA LEU A 90 -18.01 -1.82 6.54
C LEU A 90 -17.95 -1.88 8.06
N GLN A 91 -17.21 -1.00 8.72
CA GLN A 91 -17.05 -1.00 10.19
C GLN A 91 -17.75 0.17 10.87
N VAL A 92 -18.06 1.26 10.16
CA VAL A 92 -18.82 2.39 10.70
C VAL A 92 -20.23 2.39 10.16
N ILE A 93 -20.41 2.70 8.86
CA ILE A 93 -21.72 2.97 8.26
C ILE A 93 -22.62 1.75 8.32
N TYR A 94 -22.17 0.58 7.85
CA TYR A 94 -23.01 -0.61 7.79
C TYR A 94 -23.50 -1.06 9.18
N PRO A 95 -22.63 -1.19 10.21
CA PRO A 95 -23.08 -1.57 11.54
C PRO A 95 -24.07 -0.59 12.16
N THR A 96 -23.77 0.72 12.08
CA THR A 96 -24.65 1.74 12.67
C THR A 96 -25.97 1.83 11.92
N PHE A 97 -25.96 1.67 10.58
CA PHE A 97 -27.16 1.69 9.77
C PHE A 97 -28.11 0.55 10.14
N LYS A 98 -27.58 -0.68 10.26
CA LYS A 98 -28.37 -1.86 10.64
C LYS A 98 -28.94 -1.72 12.06
N GLU A 99 -28.17 -1.14 12.97
CA GLU A 99 -28.63 -0.90 14.34
C GLU A 99 -29.75 0.14 14.41
N TYR A 100 -29.58 1.29 13.75
CA TYR A 100 -30.54 2.40 13.83
C TYR A 100 -31.81 2.18 13.01
N PHE A 101 -31.69 1.78 11.75
CA PHE A 101 -32.82 1.71 10.83
C PHE A 101 -33.54 0.36 10.84
N LEU A 102 -32.80 -0.73 11.08
CA LEU A 102 -33.36 -2.08 11.06
C LEU A 102 -33.61 -2.64 12.47
N ASN A 103 -33.20 -1.92 13.52
CA ASN A 103 -33.25 -2.35 14.93
C ASN A 103 -32.61 -3.74 15.14
N GLN A 104 -31.58 -4.06 14.35
CA GLN A 104 -30.87 -5.33 14.40
C GLN A 104 -29.42 -5.10 14.76
N GLY A 105 -28.99 -5.65 15.90
CA GLY A 105 -27.57 -5.70 16.23
C GLY A 105 -26.80 -6.60 15.28
N LEU A 106 -25.52 -6.29 15.04
CA LEU A 106 -24.64 -7.21 14.31
C LEU A 106 -24.32 -8.43 15.18
N THR A 107 -24.47 -9.61 14.57
CA THR A 107 -23.96 -10.85 15.16
C THR A 107 -22.44 -10.84 15.21
N ALA A 108 -21.84 -11.56 16.15
CA ALA A 108 -20.37 -11.65 16.26
C ALA A 108 -19.71 -12.16 14.96
N ASN A 109 -20.38 -13.06 14.24
CA ASN A 109 -19.92 -13.59 12.96
C ASN A 109 -19.89 -12.51 11.88
N GLU A 110 -20.94 -11.70 11.77
CA GLU A 110 -20.98 -10.58 10.83
C GLU A 110 -19.86 -9.57 11.12
N LYS A 111 -19.65 -9.20 12.39
CA LYS A 111 -18.57 -8.29 12.79
C LYS A 111 -17.21 -8.82 12.34
N PHE A 112 -16.95 -10.11 12.54
CA PHE A 112 -15.71 -10.75 12.12
C PHE A 112 -15.54 -10.79 10.60
N ILE A 113 -16.59 -11.11 9.85
CA ILE A 113 -16.56 -11.14 8.38
C ILE A 113 -16.25 -9.74 7.82
N TRP A 114 -16.92 -8.70 8.32
CA TRP A 114 -16.70 -7.33 7.87
C TRP A 114 -15.32 -6.79 8.23
N PHE A 115 -14.82 -7.15 9.42
CA PHE A 115 -13.44 -6.89 9.79
C PHE A 115 -12.48 -7.55 8.78
N MET A 116 -12.65 -8.84 8.48
CA MET A 116 -11.79 -9.55 7.54
C MET A 116 -11.82 -8.93 6.15
N ILE A 117 -13.01 -8.64 5.59
CA ILE A 117 -13.15 -8.03 4.26
C ILE A 117 -12.45 -6.66 4.20
N SER A 118 -12.55 -5.86 5.26
CA SER A 118 -11.93 -4.53 5.30
C SER A 118 -10.41 -4.58 5.19
N TYR A 119 -9.78 -5.51 5.90
CA TYR A 119 -8.32 -5.61 5.98
C TYR A 119 -7.70 -6.55 4.93
N PHE A 120 -8.50 -7.40 4.29
CA PHE A 120 -8.05 -8.43 3.37
C PHE A 120 -7.18 -7.92 2.22
N PRO A 121 -7.54 -6.84 1.49
CA PRO A 121 -6.70 -6.31 0.41
C PRO A 121 -5.30 -5.92 0.91
N MET A 122 -5.24 -5.36 2.12
CA MET A 122 -3.99 -4.89 2.72
C MET A 122 -3.10 -6.04 3.18
N ILE A 123 -3.70 -7.11 3.72
CA ILE A 123 -2.99 -8.32 4.11
C ILE A 123 -2.35 -8.98 2.90
N ILE A 124 -3.10 -9.16 1.79
CA ILE A 124 -2.57 -9.75 0.55
C ILE A 124 -1.38 -8.95 0.02
N LEU A 125 -1.53 -7.63 -0.10
CA LEU A 125 -0.47 -6.78 -0.63
C LEU A 125 0.77 -6.81 0.27
N THR A 126 0.58 -6.87 1.59
CA THR A 126 1.68 -6.99 2.55
C THR A 126 2.40 -8.34 2.43
N ILE A 127 1.67 -9.44 2.27
CA ILE A 127 2.27 -10.77 2.02
C ILE A 127 3.05 -10.75 0.70
N TRP A 128 2.46 -10.19 -0.35
CA TRP A 128 3.10 -10.12 -1.67
C TRP A 128 4.38 -9.30 -1.64
N LEU A 129 4.37 -8.10 -1.03
CA LEU A 129 5.58 -7.29 -0.84
C LEU A 129 6.62 -7.98 0.04
N SER A 130 6.20 -8.76 1.03
CA SER A 130 7.12 -9.56 1.85
C SER A 130 7.87 -10.62 1.04
N THR A 131 7.36 -11.04 -0.12
CA THR A 131 8.10 -11.92 -1.03
C THR A 131 9.36 -11.26 -1.60
N LEU A 132 9.42 -9.92 -1.68
CA LEU A 132 10.63 -9.19 -2.10
C LEU A 132 11.80 -9.39 -1.13
N ALA A 133 11.53 -9.77 0.13
CA ALA A 133 12.57 -10.19 1.06
C ALA A 133 13.44 -11.32 0.50
N ARG A 134 12.91 -12.12 -0.44
CA ARG A 134 13.67 -13.20 -1.08
C ARG A 134 14.78 -12.69 -2.00
N PHE A 135 14.70 -11.46 -2.48
CA PHE A 135 15.67 -10.83 -3.38
C PHE A 135 16.66 -9.91 -2.64
N TYR A 136 16.52 -9.77 -1.32
CA TYR A 136 17.33 -8.91 -0.46
C TYR A 136 18.74 -9.51 -0.20
N HIS A 137 19.60 -9.58 -1.22
CA HIS A 137 20.95 -10.14 -1.09
C HIS A 137 22.04 -9.18 -1.57
N GLY A 138 21.93 -8.62 -2.77
CA GLY A 138 22.95 -7.75 -3.34
C GLY A 138 22.75 -6.27 -3.02
N SER A 139 23.77 -5.46 -3.31
CA SER A 139 23.80 -4.05 -2.92
C SER A 139 22.76 -3.20 -3.64
N ILE A 140 22.44 -3.51 -4.90
CA ILE A 140 21.47 -2.79 -5.71
C ILE A 140 20.06 -3.20 -5.28
N THR A 141 19.79 -4.51 -5.19
CA THR A 141 18.49 -5.04 -4.77
C THR A 141 18.10 -4.60 -3.36
N LYS A 142 19.05 -4.52 -2.43
CA LYS A 142 18.84 -3.98 -1.07
C LYS A 142 18.43 -2.52 -1.10
N LYS A 143 19.15 -1.67 -1.84
CA LYS A 143 18.83 -0.23 -1.97
C LYS A 143 17.47 -0.02 -2.63
N ALA A 144 17.16 -0.73 -3.71
CA ALA A 144 15.88 -0.64 -4.42
C ALA A 144 14.71 -1.07 -3.51
N THR A 145 14.81 -2.24 -2.87
CA THR A 145 13.78 -2.76 -1.96
C THR A 145 13.57 -1.82 -0.77
N LEU A 146 14.66 -1.32 -0.17
CA LEU A 146 14.58 -0.40 0.96
C LEU A 146 13.94 0.94 0.56
N SER A 147 14.27 1.46 -0.62
CA SER A 147 13.68 2.70 -1.13
C SER A 147 12.17 2.57 -1.35
N LEU A 148 11.75 1.47 -1.99
CA LEU A 148 10.33 1.17 -2.22
C LEU A 148 9.56 1.01 -0.91
N LEU A 149 10.09 0.24 0.04
CA LEU A 149 9.48 0.06 1.36
C LEU A 149 9.41 1.37 2.15
N THR A 150 10.44 2.21 2.06
CA THR A 150 10.47 3.52 2.73
C THR A 150 9.41 4.45 2.15
N GLY A 151 9.27 4.50 0.82
CA GLY A 151 8.22 5.26 0.15
C GLY A 151 6.82 4.81 0.59
N ARG A 152 6.57 3.50 0.61
CA ARG A 152 5.30 2.94 1.09
C ARG A 152 5.03 3.30 2.55
N THR A 153 6.00 3.07 3.43
CA THR A 153 5.90 3.36 4.87
C THR A 153 5.54 4.84 5.08
N LEU A 154 6.23 5.74 4.38
CA LEU A 154 5.95 7.18 4.49
C LEU A 154 4.55 7.53 3.99
N ALA A 155 4.07 6.90 2.91
CA ALA A 155 2.70 7.11 2.44
C ALA A 155 1.64 6.69 3.47
N PHE A 156 1.85 5.56 4.16
CA PHE A 156 0.95 5.13 5.24
C PHE A 156 0.98 6.08 6.43
N LEU A 157 2.17 6.54 6.85
CA LEU A 157 2.32 7.50 7.95
C LEU A 157 1.69 8.86 7.61
N ALA A 158 2.00 9.41 6.43
CA ALA A 158 1.42 10.66 5.96
C ALA A 158 -0.11 10.58 5.92
N LYS A 159 -0.65 9.45 5.46
CA LYS A 159 -2.09 9.24 5.41
C LYS A 159 -2.72 9.06 6.79
N ALA A 160 -2.07 8.35 7.70
CA ALA A 160 -2.55 8.21 9.07
C ALA A 160 -2.76 9.60 9.72
N LEU A 161 -1.81 10.52 9.50
CA LEU A 161 -1.95 11.91 9.92
C LEU A 161 -3.11 12.62 9.21
N ILE A 162 -3.20 12.53 7.88
CA ILE A 162 -4.28 13.16 7.10
C ILE A 162 -5.66 12.68 7.60
N VAL A 163 -5.84 11.39 7.80
CA VAL A 163 -7.11 10.81 8.30
C VAL A 163 -7.44 11.31 9.69
N PHE A 164 -6.45 11.32 10.58
CA PHE A 164 -6.63 11.81 11.94
C PHE A 164 -7.12 13.26 11.96
N PHE A 165 -6.48 14.13 11.16
CA PHE A 165 -6.90 15.53 11.04
C PHE A 165 -8.26 15.67 10.34
N LEU A 166 -8.50 14.91 9.28
CA LEU A 166 -9.75 14.99 8.51
C LEU A 166 -10.95 14.56 9.37
N PHE A 167 -10.85 13.46 10.10
CA PHE A 167 -11.93 13.01 10.99
C PHE A 167 -12.11 13.92 12.21
N SER A 168 -11.02 14.46 12.76
CA SER A 168 -11.11 15.46 13.83
C SER A 168 -11.79 16.75 13.35
N ALA A 169 -11.48 17.20 12.13
CA ALA A 169 -12.11 18.37 11.53
C ALA A 169 -13.59 18.13 11.23
N ILE A 170 -13.95 16.94 10.71
CA ILE A 170 -15.37 16.56 10.54
C ILE A 170 -16.08 16.63 11.88
N TYR A 171 -15.53 16.01 12.93
CA TYR A 171 -16.12 16.05 14.27
C TYR A 171 -16.35 17.50 14.76
N GLU A 172 -15.34 18.37 14.62
CA GLU A 172 -15.42 19.75 15.08
C GLU A 172 -16.46 20.56 14.29
N VAL A 173 -16.49 20.42 12.96
CA VAL A 173 -17.48 21.08 12.09
C VAL A 173 -18.90 20.60 12.42
N SER A 174 -19.09 19.30 12.63
CA SER A 174 -20.38 18.71 12.98
C SER A 174 -20.95 19.23 14.30
N MET A 175 -20.08 19.54 15.26
CA MET A 175 -20.49 20.08 16.57
C MET A 175 -20.66 21.59 16.59
N ASN A 176 -19.79 22.33 15.89
CA ASN A 176 -19.79 23.80 15.89
C ASN A 176 -20.74 24.42 14.85
N SER A 177 -21.05 23.71 13.76
CA SER A 177 -21.86 24.22 12.65
C SER A 177 -22.95 23.21 12.28
N GLN A 178 -23.91 23.03 13.20
CA GLN A 178 -25.01 22.08 13.06
C GLN A 178 -25.88 22.36 11.82
N GLU A 179 -26.16 23.62 11.50
CA GLU A 179 -26.96 23.98 10.32
C GLU A 179 -26.30 23.57 9.00
N ALA A 180 -25.00 23.84 8.83
CA ALA A 180 -24.26 23.45 7.63
C ALA A 180 -24.19 21.92 7.48
N THR A 181 -24.04 21.22 8.60
CA THR A 181 -23.99 19.75 8.66
C THR A 181 -25.36 19.15 8.31
N TYR A 182 -26.45 19.73 8.82
CA TYR A 182 -27.82 19.31 8.50
C TYR A 182 -28.12 19.46 6.99
N HIS A 183 -27.75 20.60 6.39
CA HIS A 183 -27.90 20.79 4.94
C HIS A 183 -27.06 19.80 4.14
N PHE A 184 -25.82 19.55 4.55
CA PHE A 184 -24.97 18.55 3.90
C PHE A 184 -25.58 17.14 4.00
N LEU A 185 -26.17 16.78 5.14
CA LEU A 185 -26.84 15.50 5.34
C LEU A 185 -28.09 15.34 4.47
N SER A 186 -28.87 16.41 4.28
CA SER A 186 -30.10 16.34 3.47
C SER A 186 -29.85 15.88 2.02
N PHE A 187 -28.64 16.07 1.50
CA PHE A 187 -28.22 15.52 0.20
C PHE A 187 -28.14 13.98 0.20
N PHE A 188 -27.77 13.38 1.34
CA PHE A 188 -27.65 11.93 1.48
C PHE A 188 -28.97 11.23 1.75
N THR A 189 -30.05 11.95 2.05
CA THR A 189 -31.38 11.36 2.32
C THR A 189 -31.82 10.43 1.18
N VAL A 190 -31.67 10.85 -0.08
CA VAL A 190 -32.01 10.03 -1.26
C VAL A 190 -31.18 8.74 -1.33
N ILE A 191 -29.90 8.83 -0.97
CA ILE A 191 -28.99 7.67 -1.00
C ILE A 191 -29.36 6.69 0.11
N VAL A 192 -29.68 7.18 1.31
CA VAL A 192 -30.03 6.33 2.45
C VAL A 192 -31.41 5.69 2.27
N GLU A 193 -32.38 6.45 1.72
CA GLU A 193 -33.72 5.97 1.38
C GLU A 193 -33.67 4.78 0.41
N PHE A 194 -32.74 4.78 -0.55
CA PHE A 194 -32.54 3.65 -1.46
C PHE A 194 -32.20 2.32 -0.77
N PHE A 195 -31.57 2.37 0.42
CA PHE A 195 -31.20 1.17 1.19
C PHE A 195 -32.26 0.77 2.22
N LEU A 196 -33.29 1.58 2.39
CA LEU A 196 -34.38 1.33 3.33
C LEU A 196 -35.49 0.50 2.66
N PRO A 197 -36.27 -0.26 3.43
CA PRO A 197 -37.43 -0.96 2.88
C PRO A 197 -38.49 0.03 2.37
N ASP A 198 -39.25 -0.34 1.32
CA ASP A 198 -40.22 0.54 0.63
C ASP A 198 -41.31 1.17 1.54
N ASN A 199 -41.49 0.65 2.75
CA ASN A 199 -42.46 1.15 3.73
C ASN A 199 -41.87 2.14 4.75
N TYR A 200 -40.57 2.44 4.68
CA TYR A 200 -39.90 3.35 5.59
C TYR A 200 -39.80 4.75 4.98
N ILE A 201 -40.49 5.72 5.58
CA ILE A 201 -40.41 7.13 5.17
C ILE A 201 -39.29 7.78 5.96
N LEU A 202 -38.16 8.06 5.30
CA LEU A 202 -37.01 8.70 5.93
C LEU A 202 -37.24 10.22 6.04
N THR A 203 -37.25 10.75 7.26
CA THR A 203 -37.22 12.20 7.47
C THR A 203 -35.78 12.70 7.60
N ASN A 204 -35.53 13.96 7.28
CA ASN A 204 -34.21 14.58 7.47
C ASN A 204 -33.81 14.59 8.95
N ASP A 205 -34.78 14.68 9.88
CA ASP A 205 -34.54 14.61 11.31
C ASP A 205 -34.07 13.22 11.75
N ASP A 206 -34.60 12.15 11.16
CA ASP A 206 -34.14 10.79 11.41
C ASP A 206 -32.69 10.60 10.97
N LEU A 207 -32.32 11.17 9.81
CA LEU A 207 -30.95 11.11 9.29
C LEU A 207 -29.98 11.94 10.15
N TRP A 208 -30.42 13.09 10.64
CA TRP A 208 -29.67 13.91 11.59
C TRP A 208 -29.43 13.16 12.90
N ASN A 209 -30.47 12.57 13.48
CA ASN A 209 -30.40 11.79 14.71
C ASN A 209 -29.49 10.56 14.55
N TYR A 210 -29.59 9.87 13.42
CA TYR A 210 -28.68 8.77 13.07
C TYR A 210 -27.22 9.24 13.06
N TYR A 211 -26.94 10.35 12.39
CA TYR A 211 -25.58 10.83 12.21
C TYR A 211 -24.94 11.29 13.53
N ILE A 212 -25.64 12.11 14.31
CA ILE A 212 -25.10 12.66 15.56
C ILE A 212 -24.95 11.57 16.62
N ASN A 213 -25.91 10.65 16.73
CA ASN A 213 -25.91 9.67 17.81
C ASN A 213 -25.12 8.40 17.48
N TYR A 214 -24.99 8.04 16.20
CA TYR A 214 -24.31 6.79 15.81
C TYR A 214 -23.06 7.03 14.97
N ILE A 215 -23.13 7.81 13.88
CA ILE A 215 -21.97 7.99 12.98
C ILE A 215 -20.84 8.75 13.68
N ILE A 216 -21.11 9.90 14.30
CA ILE A 216 -20.06 10.72 14.90
C ILE A 216 -19.31 10.00 16.04
N PRO A 217 -19.99 9.36 17.02
CA PRO A 217 -19.30 8.61 18.07
C PRO A 217 -18.49 7.44 17.51
N SER A 218 -19.06 6.70 16.56
CA SER A 218 -18.38 5.55 15.92
C SER A 218 -17.18 5.99 15.08
N LEU A 219 -17.26 7.16 14.43
CA LEU A 219 -16.15 7.73 13.67
C LEU A 219 -14.99 8.11 14.60
N LYS A 220 -15.28 8.68 15.78
CA LYS A 220 -14.26 9.01 16.79
C LYS A 220 -13.50 7.77 17.27
N GLU A 221 -14.21 6.70 17.61
CA GLU A 221 -13.58 5.43 18.02
C GLU A 221 -12.77 4.82 16.86
N THR A 222 -13.35 4.83 15.67
CA THR A 222 -12.72 4.26 14.46
C THR A 222 -11.51 5.05 13.99
N THR A 223 -11.43 6.35 14.28
CA THR A 223 -10.29 7.21 13.95
C THR A 223 -9.00 6.66 14.55
N ILE A 224 -9.02 6.32 15.84
CA ILE A 224 -7.85 5.81 16.57
C ILE A 224 -7.49 4.42 16.04
N ASN A 225 -8.48 3.55 15.87
CA ASN A 225 -8.26 2.19 15.36
C ASN A 225 -7.68 2.20 13.95
N THR A 226 -8.16 3.10 13.08
CA THR A 226 -7.66 3.27 11.72
C THR A 226 -6.24 3.82 11.72
N PHE A 227 -5.95 4.80 12.59
CA PHE A 227 -4.60 5.34 12.76
C PHE A 227 -3.61 4.25 13.18
N ILE A 228 -3.94 3.50 14.24
CA ILE A 228 -3.09 2.40 14.72
C ILE A 228 -2.92 1.34 13.63
N GLY A 229 -3.99 0.96 12.94
CA GLY A 229 -3.94 0.02 11.82
C GLY A 229 -2.99 0.46 10.72
N LEU A 230 -3.08 1.71 10.26
CA LEU A 230 -2.20 2.27 9.23
C LEU A 230 -0.73 2.27 9.67
N VAL A 231 -0.44 2.59 10.94
CA VAL A 231 0.92 2.55 11.50
C VAL A 231 1.46 1.10 11.54
N ILE A 232 0.65 0.15 11.99
CA ILE A 232 1.02 -1.28 12.02
C ILE A 232 1.37 -1.76 10.60
N PHE A 233 0.51 -1.46 9.62
CA PHE A 233 0.75 -1.87 8.23
C PHE A 233 1.92 -1.14 7.57
N ALA A 234 2.29 0.05 8.05
CA ALA A 234 3.51 0.73 7.62
C ALA A 234 4.77 -0.03 8.10
N VAL A 235 4.77 -0.49 9.34
CA VAL A 235 5.97 -1.04 10.01
C VAL A 235 6.19 -2.53 9.73
N ILE A 236 5.13 -3.34 9.69
CA ILE A 236 5.24 -4.81 9.54
C ILE A 236 6.06 -5.23 8.31
N PRO A 237 5.79 -4.76 7.08
CA PRO A 237 6.56 -5.17 5.90
C PRO A 237 8.04 -4.82 6.04
N TYR A 238 8.33 -3.67 6.66
CA TYR A 238 9.69 -3.18 6.89
C TYR A 238 10.47 -4.12 7.81
N ILE A 239 9.86 -4.52 8.93
CA ILE A 239 10.45 -5.47 9.88
C ILE A 239 10.65 -6.84 9.22
N ILE A 240 9.67 -7.34 8.47
CA ILE A 240 9.76 -8.66 7.81
C ILE A 240 10.93 -8.71 6.83
N VAL A 241 11.08 -7.69 5.97
CA VAL A 241 12.14 -7.65 4.97
C VAL A 241 13.52 -7.56 5.62
N ILE A 242 13.70 -6.68 6.61
CA ILE A 242 14.98 -6.52 7.31
C ILE A 242 15.36 -7.77 8.08
N THR A 243 14.43 -8.34 8.85
CA THR A 243 14.69 -9.54 9.66
C THR A 243 15.06 -10.73 8.77
N THR A 244 14.32 -10.93 7.67
CA THR A 244 14.62 -11.99 6.68
C THR A 244 15.97 -11.77 6.01
N GLY A 245 16.32 -10.52 5.71
CA GLY A 245 17.64 -10.13 5.19
C GLY A 245 18.77 -10.49 6.16
N ILE A 246 18.65 -10.12 7.43
CA ILE A 246 19.65 -10.39 8.49
C ILE A 246 19.83 -11.90 8.68
N VAL A 247 18.74 -12.66 8.82
CA VAL A 247 18.79 -14.12 9.04
C VAL A 247 19.54 -14.82 7.91
N ARG A 248 19.41 -14.36 6.66
CA ARG A 248 20.12 -14.94 5.53
C ARG A 248 21.60 -14.60 5.50
N VAL A 249 21.97 -13.35 5.80
CA VAL A 249 23.38 -12.98 5.95
C VAL A 249 24.03 -13.83 7.03
N VAL A 250 23.37 -13.99 8.18
CA VAL A 250 23.86 -14.85 9.28
C VAL A 250 23.99 -16.31 8.84
N LYS A 251 23.02 -16.85 8.07
CA LYS A 251 23.11 -18.23 7.53
C LYS A 251 24.24 -18.39 6.52
N GLN A 252 24.49 -17.40 5.65
CA GLN A 252 25.59 -17.43 4.69
C GLN A 252 26.95 -17.36 5.40
N VAL A 253 27.08 -16.52 6.44
CA VAL A 253 28.31 -16.42 7.24
C VAL A 253 28.54 -17.69 8.07
N LYS A 254 27.48 -18.33 8.59
CA LYS A 254 27.59 -19.60 9.32
C LYS A 254 27.84 -20.80 8.42
N GLY A 255 27.25 -20.86 7.23
CA GLY A 255 27.46 -21.93 6.24
C GLY A 255 28.75 -21.77 5.44
N GLY A 256 29.31 -20.56 5.36
CA GLY A 256 30.63 -20.29 4.76
C GLY A 256 31.81 -20.80 5.59
N LYS A 257 31.60 -21.22 6.85
CA LYS A 257 32.64 -21.86 7.66
C LYS A 257 32.80 -23.37 7.42
N THR A 258 32.08 -23.95 6.48
CA THR A 258 32.08 -25.42 6.26
C THR A 258 32.66 -25.83 4.90
N TYR A 259 33.17 -24.90 4.10
CA TYR A 259 33.77 -25.20 2.79
C TYR A 259 35.28 -24.96 2.70
N ASP A 260 35.93 -24.53 3.79
CA ASP A 260 37.39 -24.38 3.86
C ASP A 260 38.09 -25.64 4.43
N GLU A 261 37.37 -26.75 4.61
CA GLU A 261 37.92 -28.04 5.06
C GLU A 261 37.52 -29.21 4.15
N TYR A 262 37.66 -29.10 2.82
CA TYR A 262 37.81 -30.27 1.92
C TYR A 262 38.54 -29.91 0.63
#